data_AF-A0A661GSB1-F1
#
_entry.id   AF-A0A661GSB1-F1
#
_cell.length_a   1.000
_cell.length_b   1.000
_cell.length_c   1.000
_cell.angle_alpha   90.00
_cell.angle_beta   90.00
_cell.angle_gamma   90.00
#
_symmetry.space_group_name_H-M   'P 1'
#
loop_
_entity.id
_entity.type
_entity.pdbx_description
1 polymer ?
#
loop_
_entity_poly.entity_id
_entity_poly.type
_entity_poly.pdbx_seq_one_letter_code
_entity_poly.pdbx_strand_id
1 'polypeptide(L)'
;MVNVESVVLVFPAHHLNSPSSMFGHTLLRLDPAAGREHSDWLAYGVNFGANIPQGDNSFLYAYKGLSGGYPGQFIVEPYFEKIQEYNRVENRDIWEYPLNLTPAEARRFGTRLW
;
A
#
# COMPACT_ATOMS: atom_id res chain seq x y z
N MET A 1 7.06 -11.74 13.08
CA MET A 1 7.80 -10.62 12.47
C MET A 1 8.02 -11.00 11.01
N VAL A 2 7.57 -10.19 10.05
CA VAL A 2 7.69 -10.52 8.62
C VAL A 2 9.18 -10.45 8.24
N ASN A 3 9.74 -11.54 7.69
CA ASN A 3 11.10 -11.55 7.19
C ASN A 3 11.12 -10.94 5.79
N VAL A 4 11.39 -9.64 5.70
CA VAL A 4 11.39 -8.87 4.45
C VAL A 4 12.80 -8.84 3.86
N GLU A 5 12.97 -9.24 2.60
CA GLU A 5 14.26 -9.15 1.89
C GLU A 5 14.25 -8.16 0.73
N SER A 6 13.09 -7.92 0.10
CA SER A 6 12.92 -6.88 -0.90
C SER A 6 11.63 -6.09 -0.69
N VAL A 7 11.64 -4.86 -1.20
CA VAL A 7 10.50 -3.93 -1.15
C VAL A 7 10.25 -3.43 -2.55
N VAL A 8 8.99 -3.47 -2.98
CA VAL A 8 8.57 -3.01 -4.31
C VAL A 8 7.52 -1.92 -4.13
N LEU A 9 7.71 -0.80 -4.81
CA LEU A 9 6.70 0.24 -4.92
C LEU A 9 5.72 -0.16 -6.01
N VAL A 10 4.44 -0.27 -5.67
CA VAL A 10 3.38 -0.69 -6.58
C VAL A 10 2.39 0.47 -6.76
N PHE A 11 2.10 0.77 -8.02
CA PHE A 11 1.26 1.88 -8.44
C PHE A 11 0.18 1.39 -9.42
N PRO A 12 -1.06 1.18 -8.95
CA PRO A 12 -2.23 0.93 -9.79
C PRO A 12 -2.67 2.23 -10.47
N ALA A 13 -2.72 2.24 -11.80
CA ALA A 13 -3.09 3.42 -12.59
C ALA A 13 -4.47 4.00 -12.19
N HIS A 14 -4.57 5.32 -12.07
CA HIS A 14 -5.73 5.98 -11.45
C HIS A 14 -7.01 5.97 -12.29
N HIS A 15 -8.16 5.88 -11.61
CA HIS A 15 -9.38 6.54 -12.07
C HIS A 15 -9.45 7.95 -11.47
N LEU A 16 -9.58 8.98 -12.31
CA LEU A 16 -9.63 10.41 -11.95
C LEU A 16 -10.87 10.83 -11.10
N ASN A 17 -11.60 9.87 -10.52
CA ASN A 17 -12.91 10.12 -9.94
C ASN A 17 -12.88 10.60 -8.47
N SER A 18 -11.73 10.57 -7.77
CA SER A 18 -11.55 11.33 -6.52
C SER A 18 -10.07 11.53 -6.11
N PRO A 19 -9.68 12.68 -5.53
CA PRO A 19 -8.32 12.92 -5.03
C PRO A 19 -7.84 11.90 -3.99
N SER A 20 -8.75 11.39 -3.16
CA SER A 20 -8.47 10.33 -2.18
C SER A 20 -8.15 8.98 -2.83
N SER A 21 -8.75 8.68 -3.98
CA SER A 21 -8.42 7.52 -4.82
C SER A 21 -7.09 7.71 -5.56
N MET A 22 -6.73 8.96 -5.90
CA MET A 22 -5.49 9.26 -6.60
C MET A 22 -4.22 9.08 -5.73
N PHE A 23 -4.32 9.21 -4.40
CA PHE A 23 -3.15 9.03 -3.51
C PHE A 23 -3.21 7.76 -2.65
N GLY A 24 -4.38 7.15 -2.50
CA GLY A 24 -4.58 5.94 -1.69
C GLY A 24 -4.16 4.62 -2.38
N HIS A 25 -3.60 4.68 -3.58
CA HIS A 25 -3.23 3.49 -4.35
C HIS A 25 -1.73 3.25 -4.45
N THR A 26 -0.88 4.14 -3.93
CA THR A 26 0.54 3.84 -3.85
C THR A 26 0.78 2.90 -2.67
N LEU A 27 1.14 1.65 -2.98
CA LEU A 27 1.34 0.62 -1.98
C LEU A 27 2.75 0.05 -2.06
N LEU A 28 3.25 -0.43 -0.93
CA LEU A 28 4.55 -1.10 -0.86
C LEU A 28 4.31 -2.60 -0.71
N ARG A 29 4.84 -3.40 -1.63
CA ARG A 29 4.90 -4.85 -1.47
C ARG A 29 6.19 -5.21 -0.72
N LEU A 30 6.03 -6.00 0.33
CA LEU A 30 7.13 -6.56 1.11
C LEU A 30 7.27 -8.04 0.78
N ASP A 31 8.40 -8.39 0.17
CA ASP A 31 8.66 -9.75 -0.30
C ASP A 31 9.63 -10.48 0.65
N PRO A 32 9.36 -11.76 0.96
CA PRO A 32 10.26 -12.57 1.76
C PRO A 32 11.48 -13.06 0.97
N ALA A 33 12.42 -13.70 1.66
CA ALA A 33 13.61 -14.29 1.05
C ALA A 33 13.27 -15.23 -0.11
N ALA A 34 14.03 -15.13 -1.21
CA ALA A 34 13.85 -15.98 -2.38
C ALA A 34 14.23 -17.45 -2.07
N GLY A 35 13.26 -18.23 -1.56
CA GLY A 35 13.31 -19.69 -1.46
C GLY A 35 12.63 -20.38 -2.65
N ARG A 36 12.77 -21.71 -2.76
CA ARG A 36 12.26 -22.54 -3.89
C ARG A 36 10.75 -22.46 -4.14
N GLU A 37 9.98 -21.83 -3.26
CA GLU A 37 8.55 -21.55 -3.45
C GLU A 37 8.32 -20.04 -3.39
N HIS A 38 8.64 -19.37 -4.50
CA HIS A 38 8.28 -17.98 -4.71
C HIS A 38 6.76 -17.91 -4.80
N SER A 39 6.13 -17.53 -3.70
CA SER A 39 4.69 -17.53 -3.57
C SER A 39 4.30 -16.08 -3.35
N ASP A 40 3.80 -15.42 -4.39
CA ASP A 40 3.16 -14.09 -4.30
C ASP A 40 2.08 -14.04 -3.20
N TRP A 41 1.60 -15.21 -2.76
CA TRP A 41 0.71 -15.41 -1.62
C TRP A 41 1.33 -15.02 -0.26
N LEU A 42 2.66 -15.01 -0.13
CA LEU A 42 3.37 -14.63 1.10
C LEU A 42 3.76 -13.16 1.14
N ALA A 43 3.58 -12.43 0.03
CA ALA A 43 3.89 -11.02 -0.02
C ALA A 43 2.81 -10.20 0.71
N TYR A 44 3.25 -9.19 1.46
CA TYR A 44 2.34 -8.27 2.15
C TYR A 44 2.31 -6.93 1.43
N GLY A 45 1.11 -6.41 1.18
CA GLY A 45 0.89 -5.03 0.76
C GLY A 45 0.77 -4.12 1.97
N VAL A 46 1.50 -3.01 1.95
CA VAL A 46 1.44 -1.95 2.96
C VAL A 46 0.95 -0.67 2.33
N ASN A 47 -0.15 -0.17 2.86
CA ASN A 47 -0.82 1.06 2.48
C ASN A 47 -0.76 2.07 3.62
N PHE A 48 -0.73 3.36 3.29
CA PHE A 48 -0.87 4.44 4.28
C PHE A 48 -2.05 5.33 3.92
N GLY A 49 -2.95 5.52 4.86
CA GLY A 49 -4.19 6.25 4.62
C GLY A 49 -4.72 6.97 5.85
N ALA A 50 -5.68 7.85 5.60
CA ALA A 50 -6.43 8.55 6.64
C ALA A 50 -7.51 7.63 7.23
N ASN A 51 -7.60 7.56 8.56
CA ASN A 51 -8.76 6.96 9.22
C ASN A 51 -9.90 7.98 9.30
N ILE A 52 -10.99 7.74 8.54
CA ILE A 52 -12.12 8.67 8.42
C ILE A 52 -13.29 8.12 9.26
N PRO A 53 -13.72 8.81 10.34
CA PRO A 53 -14.88 8.40 11.12
C PRO A 53 -16.17 8.42 10.27
N GLN A 54 -17.08 7.48 10.52
CA GLN A 54 -18.40 7.48 9.87
C GLN A 54 -19.18 8.74 10.27
N GLY A 55 -19.71 9.46 9.27
CA GLY A 55 -20.56 10.64 9.48
C GLY A 55 -19.87 12.00 9.34
N ASP A 56 -18.60 12.06 8.94
CA ASP A 56 -17.95 13.35 8.65
C ASP A 56 -18.58 14.01 7.41
N ASN A 57 -18.94 15.30 7.52
CA ASN A 57 -19.56 16.02 6.41
C ASN A 57 -18.52 16.37 5.33
N SER A 58 -18.96 16.54 4.07
CA SER A 58 -18.06 16.73 2.92
C SER A 58 -17.13 17.95 3.03
N PHE A 59 -17.53 18.99 3.75
CA PHE A 59 -16.73 20.19 3.95
C PHE A 59 -15.61 19.96 5.00
N LEU A 60 -15.96 19.37 6.14
CA LEU A 60 -15.01 18.94 7.16
C LEU A 60 -14.02 17.92 6.60
N TYR A 61 -14.48 17.03 5.72
CA TYR A 61 -13.65 16.09 5.01
C TYR A 61 -12.59 16.77 4.14
N ALA A 62 -12.98 17.74 3.30
CA ALA A 62 -12.03 18.47 2.47
C ALA A 62 -11.01 19.25 3.32
N TYR A 63 -11.47 19.93 4.37
CA TYR A 63 -10.58 20.70 5.24
C TYR A 63 -9.59 19.82 6.00
N LYS A 64 -10.06 18.76 6.68
CA LYS A 64 -9.19 17.83 7.42
C LYS A 64 -8.26 17.05 6.48
N GLY A 65 -8.74 16.69 5.28
CA GLY A 65 -7.93 16.02 4.26
C GLY A 65 -6.74 16.88 3.80
N LEU A 66 -6.94 18.18 3.60
CA LEU A 66 -5.88 19.11 3.18
C LEU A 66 -4.96 19.55 4.31
N SER A 67 -5.48 19.67 5.53
CA SER A 67 -4.74 20.14 6.70
C SER A 67 -4.03 19.03 7.50
N GLY A 68 -4.27 17.76 7.17
CA GLY A 68 -3.72 16.61 7.92
C GLY A 68 -4.46 16.31 9.22
N GLY A 69 -5.74 16.71 9.33
CA GLY A 69 -6.56 16.53 10.53
C GLY A 69 -7.08 15.11 10.77
N TYR A 70 -6.75 14.15 9.89
CA TYR A 70 -7.07 12.73 10.09
C TYR A 70 -5.86 11.96 10.61
N PRO A 71 -6.05 11.07 11.61
CA PRO A 71 -5.01 10.14 12.01
C PRO A 71 -4.58 9.28 10.82
N GLY A 72 -3.29 9.32 10.50
CA GLY A 72 -2.69 8.42 9.52
C GLY A 72 -2.50 7.04 10.11
N GLN A 73 -2.77 6.00 9.32
CA GLN A 73 -2.60 4.61 9.73
C GLN A 73 -1.96 3.78 8.61
N PHE A 74 -1.11 2.84 9.01
CA PHE A 74 -0.62 1.79 8.12
C PHE A 74 -1.62 0.64 8.08
N ILE A 75 -1.94 0.18 6.88
CA ILE A 75 -2.82 -0.96 6.63
C ILE A 75 -1.96 -2.04 5.99
N VAL A 76 -1.92 -3.22 6.61
CA VAL A 76 -1.14 -4.37 6.14
C VAL A 76 -2.10 -5.48 5.75
N GLU A 77 -2.05 -5.89 4.49
CA GLU A 77 -2.95 -6.90 3.92
C GLU A 77 -2.19 -7.84 2.98
N PRO A 78 -2.68 -9.07 2.71
CA PRO A 78 -2.07 -9.96 1.72
C PRO A 78 -2.07 -9.31 0.33
N TYR A 79 -0.89 -9.23 -0.30
CA TYR A 79 -0.73 -8.52 -1.57
C TYR A 79 -1.59 -9.11 -2.70
N PHE A 80 -1.70 -10.44 -2.73
CA PHE A 80 -2.48 -11.16 -3.74
C PHE A 80 -3.97 -10.80 -3.70
N GLU A 81 -4.56 -10.65 -2.52
CA GLU A 81 -5.97 -10.24 -2.38
C GLU A 81 -6.17 -8.83 -2.95
N LYS A 82 -5.20 -7.95 -2.69
CA LYS A 82 -5.25 -6.56 -3.14
C LYS A 82 -5.13 -6.43 -4.66
N ILE A 83 -4.27 -7.23 -5.28
CA ILE A 83 -4.12 -7.26 -6.74
C ILE A 83 -5.33 -7.88 -7.44
N GLN A 84 -5.97 -8.89 -6.84
CA GLN A 84 -7.22 -9.40 -7.39
C GLN A 84 -8.33 -8.35 -7.38
N GLU A 85 -8.43 -7.54 -6.33
CA GLU A 85 -9.35 -6.41 -6.26
C GLU A 85 -9.11 -5.43 -7.42
N TYR A 86 -7.86 -4.98 -7.61
CA TYR A 86 -7.50 -4.05 -8.67
C TYR A 86 -7.70 -4.61 -10.09
N ASN A 87 -7.30 -5.86 -10.33
CA ASN A 87 -7.44 -6.49 -11.63
C ASN A 87 -8.90 -6.77 -11.99
N ARG A 88 -9.69 -7.30 -11.04
CA ARG A 88 -11.05 -7.78 -11.33
C ARG A 88 -12.10 -6.67 -11.31
N VAL A 89 -11.93 -5.67 -10.45
CA VAL A 89 -12.92 -4.61 -10.25
C VAL A 89 -12.59 -3.38 -11.09
N GLU A 90 -11.30 -3.07 -11.28
CA GLU A 90 -10.90 -1.77 -11.84
C GLU A 90 -10.18 -1.86 -13.20
N ASN A 91 -9.77 -3.07 -13.63
CA ASN A 91 -9.13 -3.33 -14.93
C ASN A 91 -7.94 -2.38 -15.22
N ARG A 92 -7.10 -2.16 -14.20
CA ARG A 92 -6.01 -1.17 -14.19
C ARG A 92 -4.67 -1.80 -14.55
N ASP A 93 -3.86 -1.05 -15.30
CA ASP A 93 -2.44 -1.35 -15.41
C ASP A 93 -1.77 -1.13 -14.05
N ILE A 94 -1.00 -2.12 -13.60
CA ILE A 94 -0.24 -2.08 -12.36
C ILE A 94 1.23 -1.93 -12.70
N TRP A 95 1.85 -0.88 -12.16
CA TRP A 95 3.27 -0.62 -12.31
C TRP A 95 3.99 -1.04 -11.04
N GLU A 96 5.04 -1.85 -11.19
CA GLU A 96 5.90 -2.28 -10.10
C GLU A 96 7.30 -1.70 -10.26
N TYR A 97 7.82 -1.10 -9.20
CA TYR A 97 9.16 -0.54 -9.16
C TYR A 97 9.93 -1.13 -7.97
N PRO A 98 10.80 -2.13 -8.21
CA PRO A 98 11.65 -2.69 -7.17
C PRO A 98 12.58 -1.62 -6.61
N LEU A 99 12.55 -1.43 -5.29
CA LEU A 99 13.45 -0.46 -4.65
C LEU A 99 14.86 -1.03 -4.59
N ASN A 100 15.85 -0.17 -4.83
CA ASN A 100 17.26 -0.53 -4.73
C ASN A 100 17.73 -0.53 -3.26
N LEU A 101 17.15 -1.43 -2.45
CA LEU A 101 17.49 -1.62 -1.04
C LEU A 101 18.31 -2.90 -0.88
N THR A 102 19.31 -2.86 0.00
CA THR A 102 19.95 -4.08 0.49
C THR A 102 18.99 -4.88 1.38
N PRO A 103 19.17 -6.20 1.56
CA PRO A 103 18.34 -6.99 2.46
C PRO A 103 18.33 -6.47 3.90
N ALA A 104 19.43 -5.86 4.36
CA ALA A 104 19.49 -5.24 5.68
C ALA A 104 18.62 -3.99 5.78
N GLU A 105 18.58 -3.16 4.74
CA GLU A 105 17.72 -1.98 4.66
C GLU A 105 16.24 -2.37 4.52
N ALA A 106 15.93 -3.38 3.71
CA ALA A 106 14.57 -3.92 3.56
C ALA A 106 14.03 -4.48 4.90
N ARG A 107 14.84 -5.25 5.63
CA ARG A 107 14.47 -5.69 6.99
C ARG A 107 14.23 -4.51 7.92
N ARG A 108 15.15 -3.53 7.95
CA ARG A 108 15.00 -2.32 8.77
C ARG A 108 13.73 -1.55 8.42
N PHE A 109 13.41 -1.44 7.14
CA PHE A 109 12.19 -0.81 6.64
C PHE A 109 10.96 -1.52 7.21
N GLY A 110 10.86 -2.84 6.99
CA GLY A 110 9.79 -3.67 7.54
C GLY A 110 9.63 -3.45 9.05
N THR A 111 10.74 -3.45 9.80
CA THR A 111 10.71 -3.29 11.27
C THR A 111 10.19 -1.94 11.79
N ARG A 112 10.10 -0.92 10.94
CA ARG A 112 9.74 0.46 11.31
C ARG A 112 8.37 0.90 10.78
N LEU A 113 7.63 -0.01 10.14
CA LEU A 113 6.26 0.26 9.68
C LEU A 113 5.23 0.18 10.82
N TRP A 114 5.64 -0.17 12.04
CA TRP A 114 4.80 -0.28 13.23
C TRP A 114 5.37 0.50 14.42
#